data_AF-A0A7J5AP29-F1
#
_entry.id   AF-A0A7J5AP29-F1
#
_cell.length_a   1.000
_cell.length_b   1.000
_cell.length_c   1.000
_cell.angle_alpha   90.00
_cell.angle_beta   90.00
_cell.angle_gamma   90.00
#
_symmetry.space_group_name_H-M   'P 1'
#
loop_
_entity.id
_entity.type
_entity.pdbx_description
1 polymer ?
#
loop_
_entity_poly.entity_id
_entity_poly.type
_entity_poly.pdbx_seq_one_letter_code
_entity_poly.pdbx_strand_id
1 'polypeptide(L)'
;MNANKLLYIIFFYSVFTFSQNKEDVYFIMNNKKSNKYLIIGELDVLTNYITVYNKKEYDYHQKKVKEAKEKGTFEWDAEGGRDNLNIHVTKLTFVILSKKKITIEPCKFYQLKIVNYNWLLTEGWKQINGKEPDTGKPLSFKDIYFLYKIDKNKYISYKVGVTTVAY
;
A
#
# COMPACT_ATOMS: atom_id res chain seq x y z
N MET A 1 20.29 -52.64 -20.21
CA MET A 1 19.28 -51.65 -19.74
C MET A 1 19.91 -50.27 -19.86
N ASN A 2 19.48 -49.47 -20.84
CA ASN A 2 20.19 -48.27 -21.29
C ASN A 2 20.07 -47.11 -20.29
N ALA A 3 21.15 -46.84 -19.55
CA ALA A 3 21.30 -45.67 -18.66
C ALA A 3 21.03 -44.33 -19.37
N ASN A 4 21.16 -44.30 -20.71
CA ASN A 4 20.88 -43.13 -21.53
C ASN A 4 19.39 -42.72 -21.58
N LYS A 5 18.43 -43.57 -21.18
CA LYS A 5 17.02 -43.16 -21.11
C LYS A 5 16.66 -42.42 -19.82
N LEU A 6 17.44 -42.60 -18.75
CA LEU A 6 17.15 -41.99 -17.44
C LEU A 6 17.54 -40.51 -17.38
N LEU A 7 18.59 -40.12 -18.10
CA LEU A 7 19.11 -38.75 -18.12
C LEU A 7 18.13 -37.76 -18.76
N TYR A 8 17.35 -38.19 -19.77
CA TYR A 8 16.34 -37.34 -20.41
C TYR A 8 15.16 -37.02 -19.51
N ILE A 9 14.82 -37.91 -18.56
CA ILE A 9 13.69 -37.69 -17.64
C ILE A 9 14.05 -36.64 -16.58
N ILE A 10 15.30 -36.61 -16.13
CA ILE A 10 15.78 -35.64 -15.13
C ILE A 10 15.89 -34.23 -15.75
N PHE A 11 16.22 -34.13 -17.04
CA PHE A 11 16.33 -32.83 -17.73
C PHE A 11 14.97 -32.18 -18.04
N PHE A 12 13.89 -32.95 -18.13
CA PHE A 12 12.53 -32.40 -18.35
C PHE A 12 11.85 -31.94 -17.06
N TYR A 13 12.27 -32.44 -15.89
CA TYR A 13 11.70 -32.03 -14.60
C TYR A 13 12.27 -30.72 -14.06
N SER A 14 13.44 -30.27 -14.52
CA SER A 14 14.04 -28.99 -14.10
C SER A 14 13.42 -27.75 -14.76
N VAL A 15 12.55 -27.94 -15.77
CA VAL A 15 11.84 -26.84 -16.45
C VAL A 15 10.43 -26.61 -15.88
N PHE A 16 10.08 -27.24 -14.76
CA PHE A 16 9.06 -26.68 -13.87
C PHE A 16 9.63 -25.44 -13.18
N THR A 17 9.93 -24.42 -13.99
CA THR A 17 10.06 -23.05 -13.53
C THR A 17 8.81 -22.76 -12.73
N PHE A 18 8.98 -22.64 -11.41
CA PHE A 18 8.00 -22.09 -10.49
C PHE A 18 7.63 -20.69 -11.00
N SER A 19 6.70 -20.61 -11.95
CA SER A 19 5.89 -19.42 -12.15
C SER A 19 5.01 -19.37 -10.91
N GLN A 20 5.55 -18.84 -9.80
CA GLN A 20 4.73 -18.47 -8.66
C GLN A 20 3.74 -17.44 -9.20
N ASN A 21 2.50 -17.87 -9.41
CA ASN A 21 1.42 -16.98 -9.83
C ASN A 21 1.31 -15.91 -8.75
N LYS A 22 1.78 -14.70 -9.08
CA LYS A 22 1.77 -13.58 -8.15
C LYS A 22 0.33 -13.20 -7.86
N GLU A 23 -0.03 -13.19 -6.58
CA GLU A 23 -1.37 -12.81 -6.14
C GLU A 23 -1.49 -11.30 -6.02
N ASP A 24 -2.72 -10.81 -6.22
CA ASP A 24 -3.09 -9.45 -5.89
C ASP A 24 -3.17 -9.29 -4.37
N VAL A 25 -2.73 -8.14 -3.86
CA VAL A 25 -2.81 -7.81 -2.44
C VAL A 25 -3.86 -6.75 -2.19
N TYR A 26 -4.53 -6.86 -1.04
CA TYR A 26 -5.67 -6.04 -0.70
C TYR A 26 -5.46 -5.35 0.65
N PHE A 27 -5.55 -4.03 0.67
CA PHE A 27 -5.48 -3.23 1.87
C PHE A 27 -6.85 -2.68 2.22
N ILE A 28 -7.33 -2.90 3.44
CA ILE A 28 -8.65 -2.42 3.88
C ILE A 28 -8.49 -1.07 4.55
N MET A 29 -9.02 -0.04 3.91
CA MET A 29 -8.85 1.36 4.30
C MET A 29 -9.53 1.71 5.63
N ASN A 30 -10.80 1.34 5.79
CA ASN A 30 -11.65 1.80 6.89
C ASN A 30 -12.00 0.69 7.89
N ASN A 31 -11.08 -0.24 8.15
CA ASN A 31 -11.24 -1.21 9.23
C ASN A 31 -10.72 -0.61 10.56
N LYS A 32 -11.39 -0.92 11.68
CA LYS A 32 -10.94 -0.57 13.04
C LYS A 32 -9.45 -0.87 13.29
N LYS A 33 -8.92 -1.97 12.76
CA LYS A 33 -7.49 -2.31 12.88
C LYS A 33 -6.58 -1.37 12.08
N SER A 34 -7.00 -0.99 10.87
CA SER A 34 -6.29 -0.06 10.00
C SER A 34 -6.29 1.36 10.59
N ASN A 35 -7.44 1.83 11.07
CA ASN A 35 -7.62 3.16 11.68
C ASN A 35 -6.79 3.41 12.96
N LYS A 36 -6.17 2.35 13.51
CA LYS A 36 -5.25 2.44 14.66
C LYS A 36 -3.86 2.93 14.25
N TYR A 37 -3.45 2.71 13.00
CA TYR A 37 -2.08 2.97 12.55
C TYR A 37 -1.98 4.00 11.44
N LEU A 38 -3.09 4.27 10.75
CA LEU A 38 -3.11 5.25 9.67
C LEU A 38 -4.25 6.25 9.76
N ILE A 39 -3.96 7.39 9.14
CA ILE A 39 -4.94 8.37 8.71
C ILE A 39 -4.91 8.35 7.18
N ILE A 40 -6.07 8.09 6.59
CA ILE A 40 -6.24 8.30 5.16
C ILE A 40 -6.38 9.81 5.00
N GLY A 41 -5.48 10.41 4.22
CA GLY A 41 -5.56 11.82 3.86
C GLY A 41 -6.79 12.15 3.04
N GLU A 42 -6.78 13.30 2.37
CA GLU A 42 -7.82 13.60 1.38
C GLU A 42 -7.87 12.50 0.33
N LEU A 43 -9.05 11.87 0.22
CA LEU A 43 -9.42 11.00 -0.88
C LEU A 43 -9.92 11.92 -2.00
N ASP A 44 -9.01 12.77 -2.47
CA ASP A 44 -9.37 13.86 -3.37
C ASP A 44 -9.58 13.31 -4.78
N VAL A 45 -10.82 13.39 -5.24
CA VAL A 45 -11.25 12.91 -6.56
C VAL A 45 -10.58 13.71 -7.67
N LEU A 46 -10.13 14.94 -7.38
CA LEU A 46 -9.44 15.81 -8.34
C LEU A 46 -7.98 15.40 -8.57
N THR A 47 -7.30 14.87 -7.55
CA THR A 47 -5.86 14.61 -7.65
C THR A 47 -5.54 13.17 -8.07
N ASN A 48 -6.50 12.23 -8.02
CA ASN A 48 -6.28 10.80 -8.31
C ASN A 48 -5.21 10.14 -7.40
N TYR A 49 -4.99 10.66 -6.19
CA TYR A 49 -4.07 10.05 -5.21
C TYR A 49 -4.80 9.56 -3.96
N ILE A 50 -4.20 8.57 -3.30
CA ILE A 50 -4.52 8.16 -1.93
C ILE A 50 -3.26 8.36 -1.11
N THR A 51 -3.33 9.24 -0.11
CA THR A 51 -2.24 9.44 0.85
C THR A 51 -2.56 8.73 2.16
N VAL A 52 -1.59 7.99 2.68
CA VAL A 52 -1.68 7.30 3.96
C VAL A 52 -0.61 7.87 4.89
N TYR A 53 -1.02 8.41 6.02
CA TYR A 53 -0.13 8.97 7.05
C TYR A 53 0.05 8.00 8.21
N ASN A 54 1.22 8.01 8.83
CA ASN A 54 1.40 7.41 10.15
C ASN A 54 0.56 8.15 11.19
N LYS A 55 -0.41 7.46 11.79
CA LYS A 55 -1.36 8.08 12.74
C LYS A 55 -0.67 8.68 13.96
N LYS A 56 0.31 7.98 14.55
CA LYS A 56 0.96 8.43 15.79
C LYS A 56 1.74 9.73 15.57
N GLU A 57 2.46 9.78 14.45
CA GLU A 57 3.24 10.97 14.06
C GLU A 57 2.30 12.13 13.72
N TYR A 58 1.23 11.87 12.98
CA TYR A 58 0.22 12.86 12.65
C TYR A 58 -0.47 13.42 13.89
N ASP A 59 -0.96 12.56 14.79
CA ASP A 59 -1.66 12.99 16.01
C ASP A 59 -0.72 13.81 16.91
N TYR A 60 0.56 13.44 16.99
CA TYR A 60 1.58 14.22 17.69
C TYR A 60 1.80 15.60 17.05
N HIS A 61 1.92 15.65 15.72
CA HIS A 61 2.04 16.90 14.98
C HIS A 61 0.84 17.81 15.20
N GLN A 62 -0.39 17.29 15.07
CA GLN A 62 -1.62 18.06 15.32
C GLN A 62 -1.69 18.62 16.74
N LYS A 63 -1.26 17.84 17.74
CA LYS A 63 -1.16 18.32 19.12
C LYS A 63 -0.20 19.50 19.23
N LYS A 64 0.97 19.42 18.58
CA LYS A 64 1.98 20.50 18.59
C LYS A 64 1.53 21.75 17.85
N VAL A 65 0.81 21.59 16.73
CA VAL A 65 0.14 22.69 16.03
C VAL A 65 -0.82 23.42 16.97
N LYS A 66 -1.65 22.68 17.72
CA LYS A 66 -2.58 23.28 18.68
C LYS A 66 -1.84 24.05 19.78
N GLU A 67 -0.82 23.44 20.40
CA GLU A 67 0.00 24.08 21.44
C GLU A 67 0.70 25.36 20.93
N ALA A 68 1.19 25.36 19.69
CA ALA A 68 1.86 26.53 19.09
C ALA A 68 0.87 27.64 18.73
N LYS A 69 -0.33 27.30 18.26
CA LYS A 69 -1.40 28.28 18.00
C LYS A 69 -1.86 28.96 19.29
N GLU A 70 -2.01 28.20 20.38
CA GLU A 70 -2.35 28.75 21.70
C GLU A 70 -1.29 29.70 22.23
N LYS A 71 -0.02 29.49 21.87
CA LYS A 71 1.11 30.36 22.24
C LYS A 71 1.37 31.51 21.26
N GLY A 72 0.63 31.58 20.15
CA GLY A 72 0.84 32.56 19.08
C GLY A 72 2.16 32.39 18.30
N THR A 73 2.78 31.20 18.36
CA THR A 73 4.08 30.93 17.71
C THR A 73 3.96 30.07 16.45
N PHE A 74 2.74 29.74 16.02
CA PHE A 74 2.51 28.93 14.84
C PHE A 74 2.55 29.78 13.57
N GLU A 75 3.39 29.39 12.62
CA GLU A 75 3.48 30.00 11.30
C GLU A 75 3.31 28.92 10.22
N TRP A 76 2.54 29.25 9.18
CA TRP A 76 2.33 28.40 8.01
C TRP A 76 2.94 29.09 6.79
N ASP A 77 3.92 28.43 6.18
CA ASP A 77 4.48 28.83 4.90
C ASP A 77 3.62 28.25 3.77
N ALA A 78 2.85 29.12 3.10
CA ALA A 78 1.99 28.73 2.00
C ALA A 78 2.78 28.33 0.74
N GLU A 79 3.96 28.90 0.51
CA GLU A 79 4.79 28.61 -0.66
C GLU A 79 5.48 27.25 -0.51
N GLY A 80 6.03 26.97 0.68
CA GLY A 80 6.67 25.70 1.00
C GLY A 80 5.70 24.59 1.40
N GLY A 81 4.44 24.93 1.71
CA GLY A 81 3.42 23.99 2.19
C GLY A 81 3.81 23.31 3.51
N ARG A 82 4.51 24.02 4.39
CA ARG A 82 5.05 23.51 5.66
C ARG A 82 4.78 24.50 6.79
N ASP A 83 4.63 23.98 8.01
CA ASP A 83 4.65 24.79 9.21
C ASP A 83 6.05 24.92 9.81
N ASN A 84 6.21 25.89 10.70
CA ASN A 84 7.47 26.17 11.39
C ASN A 84 7.82 25.17 12.51
N LEU A 85 7.07 24.07 12.70
CA LEU A 85 7.32 23.11 13.78
C LEU A 85 8.42 22.10 13.41
N ASN A 86 8.75 21.95 12.13
CA ASN A 86 9.77 21.01 11.62
C ASN A 86 9.55 19.55 12.09
N ILE A 87 8.30 19.14 12.28
CA ILE A 87 7.96 17.77 12.68
C ILE A 87 7.71 16.94 11.42
N HIS A 88 8.49 15.86 11.27
CA HIS A 88 8.29 14.90 10.19
C HIS A 88 7.06 14.02 10.44
N VAL A 89 6.24 13.81 9.40
CA VAL A 89 5.12 12.86 9.39
C VAL A 89 5.28 11.96 8.18
N THR A 90 5.55 10.67 8.43
CA THR A 90 5.72 9.66 7.39
C THR A 90 4.42 9.54 6.59
N LYS A 91 4.53 9.66 5.27
CA LYS A 91 3.41 9.51 4.34
C LYS A 91 3.77 8.64 3.14
N LEU A 92 2.81 7.81 2.73
CA LEU A 92 2.86 7.06 1.48
C LEU A 92 1.80 7.60 0.52
N THR A 93 2.19 7.89 -0.72
CA THR A 93 1.29 8.42 -1.74
C THR A 93 1.14 7.42 -2.88
N PHE A 94 -0.11 7.07 -3.17
CA PHE A 94 -0.49 6.08 -4.17
C PHE A 94 -1.35 6.74 -5.26
N VAL A 95 -1.04 6.53 -6.54
CA VAL A 95 -1.93 6.90 -7.66
C VAL A 95 -3.04 5.89 -7.80
N ILE A 96 -4.24 6.38 -8.01
CA ILE A 96 -5.41 5.59 -8.38
C ILE A 96 -5.33 5.31 -9.89
N LEU A 97 -5.08 4.05 -10.26
CA LEU A 97 -5.05 3.59 -11.64
C LEU A 97 -6.46 3.27 -12.17
N SER A 98 -7.32 2.74 -11.29
CA SER A 98 -8.74 2.53 -11.62
C SER A 98 -9.57 2.40 -10.34
N LYS A 99 -10.88 2.64 -10.47
CA LYS A 99 -11.86 2.56 -9.38
C LYS A 99 -13.06 1.74 -9.84
N LYS A 100 -13.52 0.80 -9.01
CA LYS A 100 -14.73 0.02 -9.27
C LYS A 100 -15.49 -0.28 -7.98
N LYS A 101 -16.82 -0.27 -8.06
CA LYS A 101 -17.68 -0.80 -6.98
C LYS A 101 -17.77 -2.32 -7.15
N ILE A 102 -17.49 -3.05 -6.09
CA ILE A 102 -17.49 -4.52 -6.10
C ILE A 102 -18.28 -5.07 -4.93
N THR A 103 -18.86 -6.25 -5.12
CA THR A 103 -19.44 -7.07 -4.06
C THR A 103 -18.51 -8.27 -3.83
N ILE A 104 -18.06 -8.45 -2.59
CA ILE A 104 -17.20 -9.56 -2.19
C ILE A 104 -18.02 -10.47 -1.28
N GLU A 105 -18.32 -11.67 -1.76
CA GLU A 105 -18.99 -12.69 -0.95
C GLU A 105 -18.13 -13.09 0.26
N PRO A 106 -18.73 -13.44 1.41
CA PRO A 106 -17.97 -13.80 2.61
C PRO A 106 -16.94 -14.92 2.38
N CYS A 107 -17.28 -15.95 1.60
CA CYS A 107 -16.37 -17.05 1.27
C CYS A 107 -15.17 -16.60 0.42
N LYS A 108 -15.40 -15.70 -0.53
CA LYS A 108 -14.36 -15.12 -1.40
C LYS A 108 -13.45 -14.17 -0.65
N PHE A 109 -13.96 -13.51 0.40
CA PHE A 109 -13.17 -12.57 1.20
C PHE A 109 -11.96 -13.25 1.88
N TYR A 110 -12.12 -14.48 2.39
CA TYR A 110 -11.04 -15.23 3.03
C TYR A 110 -9.95 -15.70 2.06
N GLN A 111 -10.23 -15.67 0.75
CA GLN A 111 -9.27 -16.02 -0.30
C GLN A 111 -8.40 -14.82 -0.70
N LEU A 112 -8.74 -13.60 -0.25
CA LEU A 112 -7.96 -12.41 -0.56
C LEU A 112 -6.72 -12.34 0.32
N LYS A 113 -5.58 -12.03 -0.30
CA LYS A 113 -4.34 -11.72 0.41
C LYS A 113 -4.43 -10.32 1.04
N ILE A 114 -5.04 -10.27 2.24
CA ILE A 114 -5.19 -9.01 3.00
C ILE A 114 -3.86 -8.62 3.62
N VAL A 115 -3.39 -7.42 3.31
CA VAL A 115 -2.15 -6.84 3.85
C VAL A 115 -2.45 -5.73 4.86
N ASN A 116 -1.48 -5.46 5.74
CA ASN A 116 -1.59 -4.43 6.77
C ASN A 116 -0.72 -3.20 6.45
N TYR A 117 -0.77 -2.19 7.30
CA TYR A 117 -0.01 -0.95 7.11
C TYR A 117 1.52 -1.16 7.10
N ASN A 118 2.05 -2.02 7.98
CA ASN A 118 3.47 -2.33 7.99
C ASN A 118 3.92 -2.97 6.67
N TRP A 119 3.11 -3.85 6.11
CA TRP A 119 3.36 -4.43 4.80
C TRP A 119 3.37 -3.35 3.70
N LEU A 120 2.47 -2.36 3.74
CA LEU A 120 2.51 -1.25 2.78
C LEU A 120 3.81 -0.43 2.89
N LEU A 121 4.31 -0.20 4.10
CA LEU A 121 5.58 0.49 4.34
C LEU A 121 6.79 -0.29 3.84
N THR A 122 6.82 -1.61 4.02
CA THR A 122 8.00 -2.43 3.67
C THR A 122 7.97 -2.95 2.23
N GLU A 123 6.79 -3.23 1.69
CA GLU A 123 6.61 -3.89 0.38
C GLU A 123 5.90 -3.02 -0.65
N GLY A 124 4.99 -2.14 -0.23
CA GLY A 124 4.11 -1.41 -1.15
C GLY A 124 4.87 -0.59 -2.19
N TRP A 125 5.94 0.08 -1.78
CA TRP A 125 6.78 0.92 -2.63
C TRP A 125 7.57 0.17 -3.71
N LYS A 126 7.76 -1.15 -3.57
CA LYS A 126 8.56 -1.94 -4.50
C LYS A 126 7.92 -2.04 -5.90
N GLN A 127 6.65 -1.65 -6.05
CA GLN A 127 5.93 -1.63 -7.33
C GLN A 127 6.57 -0.70 -8.38
N ILE A 128 7.35 0.31 -7.97
CA ILE A 128 7.95 1.33 -8.85
C ILE A 128 8.90 0.71 -9.91
N ASN A 129 9.62 -0.36 -9.56
CA ASN A 129 10.65 -0.96 -10.44
C ASN A 129 10.27 -2.33 -11.00
N GLY A 130 9.08 -2.87 -10.66
CA GLY A 130 8.68 -4.24 -11.03
C GLY A 130 9.55 -5.37 -10.45
N LYS A 131 10.58 -5.00 -9.67
CA LYS A 131 11.59 -5.85 -9.04
C LYS A 131 11.95 -5.28 -7.68
N GLU A 132 12.37 -6.15 -6.77
CA GLU A 132 12.99 -5.74 -5.52
C GLU A 132 14.30 -4.97 -5.81
N PRO A 133 14.52 -3.79 -5.21
CA PRO A 133 15.70 -2.98 -5.53
C PRO A 133 17.01 -3.61 -5.12
N ASP A 134 17.04 -4.27 -3.96
CA ASP A 134 18.29 -4.79 -3.39
C ASP A 134 18.71 -6.13 -4.01
N THR A 135 17.76 -6.88 -4.54
CA THR A 135 17.98 -8.27 -5.00
C THR A 135 17.70 -8.46 -6.50
N GLY A 136 17.06 -7.49 -7.15
CA GLY A 136 16.58 -7.61 -8.53
C GLY A 136 15.49 -8.67 -8.74
N LYS A 137 14.96 -9.27 -7.66
CA LYS A 137 13.98 -10.36 -7.73
C LYS A 137 12.61 -9.84 -8.17
N PRO A 138 11.77 -10.67 -8.83
CA PRO A 138 10.40 -10.30 -9.12
C PRO A 138 9.62 -10.02 -7.83
N LEU A 139 8.76 -9.00 -7.84
CA LEU A 139 7.88 -8.68 -6.69
C LEU A 139 7.06 -9.87 -6.20
N SER A 140 6.82 -9.94 -4.89
CA SER A 140 6.01 -10.98 -4.22
C SER A 140 4.49 -10.83 -4.42
N PHE A 141 4.07 -9.84 -5.20
CA PHE A 141 2.67 -9.52 -5.51
C PHE A 141 2.54 -8.97 -6.94
N LYS A 142 1.32 -9.00 -7.47
CA LYS A 142 0.99 -8.50 -8.81
C LYS A 142 0.51 -7.05 -8.76
N ASP A 143 -0.69 -6.83 -8.23
CA ASP A 143 -1.30 -5.51 -8.09
C ASP A 143 -1.67 -5.23 -6.62
N ILE A 144 -1.74 -3.95 -6.26
CA ILE A 144 -2.23 -3.49 -4.97
C ILE A 144 -3.63 -2.92 -5.15
N TYR A 145 -4.57 -3.37 -4.33
CA TYR A 145 -5.93 -2.84 -4.28
C TYR A 145 -6.24 -2.28 -2.89
N PHE A 146 -6.73 -1.04 -2.86
CA PHE A 146 -7.27 -0.44 -1.66
C PHE A 146 -8.78 -0.64 -1.65
N LEU A 147 -9.29 -1.23 -0.57
CA LEU A 147 -10.70 -1.54 -0.38
C LEU A 147 -11.30 -0.59 0.66
N TYR A 148 -12.22 0.26 0.22
CA TYR A 148 -13.04 1.09 1.09
C TYR A 148 -14.41 0.43 1.27
N LYS A 149 -14.72 -0.01 2.48
CA LYS A 149 -15.99 -0.68 2.79
C LYS A 149 -17.14 0.32 2.83
N ILE A 150 -18.17 0.10 2.02
CA ILE A 150 -19.39 0.94 1.98
C ILE A 150 -20.61 0.25 2.60
N ASP A 151 -20.62 -1.08 2.62
CA ASP A 151 -21.72 -1.91 3.14
C ASP A 151 -21.13 -3.27 3.59
N LYS A 152 -21.93 -4.17 4.17
CA LYS A 152 -21.51 -5.48 4.70
C LYS A 152 -20.55 -6.23 3.77
N ASN A 153 -20.91 -6.34 2.48
CA ASN A 153 -20.18 -7.06 1.44
C ASN A 153 -19.80 -6.18 0.24
N LYS A 154 -20.09 -4.87 0.28
CA LYS A 154 -19.82 -3.96 -0.84
C LYS A 154 -18.63 -3.07 -0.51
N TYR A 155 -17.77 -2.91 -1.50
CA TYR A 155 -16.54 -2.14 -1.40
C TYR A 155 -16.38 -1.25 -2.62
N ILE A 156 -15.72 -0.12 -2.44
CA ILE A 156 -15.06 0.59 -3.53
C ILE A 156 -13.62 0.07 -3.56
N SER A 157 -13.24 -0.53 -4.68
CA SER A 157 -11.90 -1.05 -4.93
C SER A 157 -11.14 -0.06 -5.81
N TYR A 158 -10.01 0.39 -5.31
CA TYR A 158 -9.06 1.25 -6.01
C TYR A 158 -7.85 0.40 -6.37
N LYS A 159 -7.60 0.17 -7.66
CA LYS A 159 -6.29 -0.34 -8.10
C LYS A 159 -5.31 0.81 -8.00
N VAL A 160 -4.20 0.60 -7.30
CA VAL A 160 -3.23 1.66 -7.06
C VAL A 160 -1.83 1.31 -7.59
N GLY A 161 -1.07 2.35 -7.92
CA GLY A 161 0.37 2.29 -8.16
C GLY A 161 1.09 3.26 -7.22
N VAL A 162 2.32 2.95 -6.80
CA VAL A 162 3.08 3.86 -5.92
C VAL A 162 3.76 4.95 -6.75
N THR A 163 3.71 6.19 -6.28
CA THR A 163 4.34 7.31 -6.99
C THR A 163 5.65 7.78 -6.41
N THR A 164 5.76 7.89 -5.08
CA THR A 164 7.03 8.22 -4.41
C THR A 164 6.85 8.09 -2.90
N VAL A 165 7.83 7.48 -2.22
CA VAL A 165 8.01 7.62 -0.77
C VAL A 165 8.68 8.97 -0.56
N ALA A 166 7.98 9.94 0.01
CA ALA A 166 8.61 11.17 0.44
C ALA A 166 9.18 10.92 1.85
N TYR A 167 10.51 10.73 1.92
CA TYR A 167 11.28 10.76 3.17
C TYR A 167 11.43 12.19 3.67
#